data_AF-A0A926KUR5-F1
#
_entry.id   AF-A0A926KUR5-F1
#
_cell.length_a   1.000
_cell.length_b   1.000
_cell.length_c   1.000
_cell.angle_alpha   90.00
_cell.angle_beta   90.00
_cell.angle_gamma   90.00
#
_symmetry.space_group_name_H-M   'P 1'
#
loop_
_entity.id
_entity.type
_entity.pdbx_description
1 polymer ?
#
loop_
_entity_poly.entity_id
_entity_poly.type
_entity_poly.pdbx_seq_one_letter_code
_entity_poly.pdbx_strand_id
1 'polypeptide(L)'
;MSYDIHITKADHWVDSEKNPITEEELERVSDLFHTYKGIPFFYQQGRITVCGADERVIGLLIDIANRLDARVQGDEGEYYCNDENKYPQPPECLKQDFGVSEINIPDEQQRFIESIGVNDEIQHPKYGVGQIIEVLGAGADKEFVVKFSDGERVKRLLAYYAAIQPVR
;
A
#
# COMPACT_ATOMS: atom_id res chain seq x y z
N MET A 1 -28.36 11.97 16.08
CA MET A 1 -27.91 12.86 14.99
C MET A 1 -26.61 12.24 14.52
N SER A 2 -26.66 11.49 13.43
CA SER A 2 -25.44 10.91 12.83
C SER A 2 -24.75 12.04 12.09
N TYR A 3 -23.50 12.27 12.45
CA TYR A 3 -22.65 13.29 11.86
C TYR A 3 -21.81 12.64 10.75
N ASP A 4 -21.77 13.26 9.58
CA ASP A 4 -21.09 12.71 8.42
C ASP A 4 -19.70 13.35 8.27
N ILE A 5 -18.70 12.50 8.01
CA ILE A 5 -17.33 12.93 7.80
C ILE A 5 -16.87 12.50 6.43
N HIS A 6 -16.21 13.40 5.73
CA HIS A 6 -15.76 13.25 4.37
C HIS A 6 -14.23 13.29 4.30
N ILE A 7 -13.64 12.39 3.53
CA ILE A 7 -12.27 12.52 3.04
C ILE A 7 -12.34 13.07 1.62
N THR A 8 -11.69 14.21 1.38
CA THR A 8 -11.70 14.91 0.10
C THR A 8 -10.33 15.52 -0.23
N LYS A 9 -9.97 15.54 -1.52
CA LYS A 9 -8.80 16.28 -2.03
C LYS A 9 -9.16 17.67 -2.55
N ALA A 10 -10.45 18.01 -2.58
CA ALA A 10 -10.90 19.36 -2.87
C ALA A 10 -10.82 20.24 -1.61
N ASP A 11 -10.90 21.56 -1.79
CA ASP A 11 -10.96 22.49 -0.66
C ASP A 11 -12.21 22.28 0.20
N HIS A 12 -13.32 21.87 -0.44
CA HIS A 12 -14.58 21.55 0.20
C HIS A 12 -15.16 20.25 -0.34
N TRP A 13 -15.76 19.42 0.51
CA TRP A 13 -16.21 18.07 0.16
C TRP A 13 -17.27 18.04 -0.95
N VAL A 14 -18.10 19.08 -1.07
CA VAL A 14 -19.09 19.27 -2.14
C VAL A 14 -18.46 19.33 -3.53
N ASP A 15 -17.20 19.77 -3.60
CA ASP A 15 -16.42 19.93 -4.83
C ASP A 15 -15.51 18.75 -5.13
N SER A 16 -15.64 17.63 -4.40
CA SER A 16 -14.75 16.46 -4.53
C SER A 16 -14.67 15.89 -5.96
N GLU A 17 -15.72 16.05 -6.77
CA GLU A 17 -15.71 15.60 -8.17
C GLU A 17 -14.69 16.35 -9.04
N LYS A 18 -14.29 17.57 -8.64
CA LYS A 18 -13.27 18.37 -9.36
C LYS A 18 -11.86 17.85 -9.12
N ASN A 19 -11.60 17.26 -7.95
CA ASN A 19 -10.34 16.64 -7.59
C ASN A 19 -10.61 15.31 -6.87
N PRO A 20 -11.04 14.28 -7.62
CA PRO A 20 -11.55 13.05 -7.02
C PRO A 20 -10.40 12.19 -6.47
N ILE A 21 -10.65 11.51 -5.35
CA ILE A 21 -9.86 10.36 -4.94
C ILE A 21 -10.05 9.27 -5.98
N THR A 22 -8.98 8.76 -6.57
CA THR A 22 -9.03 7.75 -7.63
C THR A 22 -9.16 6.33 -7.06
N GLU A 23 -9.58 5.37 -7.90
CA GLU A 23 -9.65 3.96 -7.50
C GLU A 23 -8.26 3.39 -7.16
N GLU A 24 -7.22 3.80 -7.88
CA GLU A 24 -5.83 3.40 -7.58
C GLU A 24 -5.40 3.88 -6.19
N GLU A 25 -5.80 5.10 -5.81
CA GLU A 25 -5.56 5.64 -4.48
C GLU A 25 -6.30 4.87 -3.39
N LEU A 26 -7.54 4.45 -3.63
CA LEU A 26 -8.30 3.61 -2.68
C LEU A 26 -7.62 2.27 -2.43
N GLU A 27 -7.06 1.64 -3.46
CA GLU A 27 -6.33 0.38 -3.32
C GLU A 27 -5.09 0.53 -2.41
N ARG A 28 -4.41 1.68 -2.45
CA ARG A 28 -3.23 1.97 -1.61
C ARG A 28 -3.55 2.06 -0.11
N VAL A 29 -4.80 2.36 0.25
CA VAL A 29 -5.27 2.46 1.64
C VAL A 29 -6.23 1.34 2.02
N SER A 30 -6.33 0.30 1.19
CA SER A 30 -7.23 -0.83 1.39
C SER A 30 -6.94 -1.57 2.70
N ASP A 31 -5.69 -1.64 3.14
CA ASP A 31 -5.25 -2.21 4.41
C ASP A 31 -5.93 -1.54 5.63
N LEU A 32 -6.09 -0.21 5.59
CA LEU A 32 -6.73 0.56 6.66
C LEU A 32 -8.23 0.24 6.76
N PHE A 33 -8.92 0.11 5.61
CA PHE A 33 -10.33 -0.29 5.60
C PHE A 33 -10.54 -1.71 6.13
N HIS A 34 -9.65 -2.64 5.78
CA HIS A 34 -9.75 -4.04 6.23
C HIS A 34 -9.41 -4.22 7.72
N THR A 35 -8.60 -3.32 8.28
CA THR A 35 -8.26 -3.36 9.72
C THR A 35 -9.49 -3.06 10.57
N TYR A 36 -10.30 -2.09 10.16
CA TYR A 36 -11.48 -1.66 10.91
C TYR A 36 -12.77 -2.27 10.36
N LYS A 37 -12.84 -3.61 10.38
CA LYS A 37 -14.05 -4.34 9.98
C LYS A 37 -15.23 -3.90 10.86
N GLY A 38 -16.25 -3.33 10.23
CA GLY A 38 -17.48 -2.89 10.88
C GLY A 38 -17.78 -1.41 10.76
N ILE A 39 -16.85 -0.60 10.21
CA ILE A 39 -17.12 0.79 9.86
C ILE A 39 -17.68 0.84 8.42
N PRO A 40 -18.86 1.43 8.19
CA PRO A 40 -19.43 1.56 6.86
C PRO A 40 -18.80 2.75 6.13
N PHE A 41 -17.74 2.49 5.34
CA PHE A 41 -17.17 3.47 4.43
C PHE A 41 -17.95 3.51 3.11
N PHE A 42 -18.29 4.71 2.65
CA PHE A 42 -18.95 4.94 1.37
C PHE A 42 -18.06 5.74 0.45
N TYR A 43 -17.68 5.17 -0.69
CA TYR A 43 -16.98 5.91 -1.73
C TYR A 43 -17.98 6.35 -2.81
N GLN A 44 -18.12 7.66 -3.00
CA GLN A 44 -19.01 8.23 -4.02
C GLN A 44 -18.51 9.62 -4.42
N GLN A 45 -18.68 10.00 -5.69
CA GLN A 45 -18.35 11.36 -6.17
C GLN A 45 -16.91 11.80 -5.86
N GLY A 46 -15.94 10.87 -5.91
CA GLY A 46 -14.54 11.16 -5.65
C GLY A 46 -14.20 11.42 -4.18
N ARG A 47 -15.08 11.08 -3.23
CA ARG A 47 -14.84 11.20 -1.79
C ARG A 47 -15.19 9.93 -1.03
N ILE A 48 -14.59 9.77 0.15
CA ILE A 48 -14.96 8.73 1.12
C ILE A 48 -15.82 9.39 2.19
N THR A 49 -16.94 8.79 2.55
CA THR A 49 -17.87 9.30 3.58
C THR A 49 -18.09 8.23 4.66
N VAL A 50 -18.13 8.66 5.92
CA VAL A 50 -18.47 7.81 7.06
C VAL A 50 -19.52 8.51 7.93
N CYS A 51 -20.59 7.79 8.24
CA CYS A 51 -21.67 8.28 9.11
C CYS A 51 -21.41 7.86 10.56
N GLY A 52 -21.56 8.80 11.50
CA GLY A 52 -21.48 8.51 12.94
C GLY A 52 -20.06 8.18 13.43
N ALA A 53 -19.06 8.84 12.85
CA ALA A 53 -17.68 8.68 13.26
C ALA A 53 -17.45 9.13 14.71
N ASP A 54 -16.86 8.25 15.53
CA ASP A 54 -16.33 8.62 16.85
C ASP A 54 -14.87 9.12 16.74
N GLU A 55 -14.27 9.57 17.84
CA GLU A 55 -12.89 10.09 17.84
C GLU A 55 -11.85 9.09 17.28
N ARG A 56 -12.09 7.77 17.44
CA ARG A 56 -11.19 6.74 16.91
C ARG A 56 -11.36 6.60 15.40
N VAL A 57 -12.61 6.68 14.93
CA VAL A 57 -12.90 6.70 13.49
C VAL A 57 -12.32 7.96 12.86
N ILE A 58 -12.41 9.12 13.51
CA ILE A 58 -11.78 10.36 13.03
C ILE A 58 -10.27 10.21 12.92
N GLY A 59 -9.60 9.62 13.93
CA GLY A 59 -8.17 9.33 13.86
C GLY A 59 -7.79 8.46 12.66
N LEU A 60 -8.56 7.41 12.40
CA LEU A 60 -8.41 6.56 11.21
C LEU A 60 -8.62 7.34 9.91
N LEU A 61 -9.65 8.18 9.83
CA LEU A 61 -9.92 8.98 8.64
C LEU A 61 -8.79 9.98 8.36
N ILE A 62 -8.18 10.54 9.41
CA ILE A 62 -7.01 11.41 9.27
C ILE A 62 -5.82 10.63 8.70
N ASP A 63 -5.56 9.42 9.18
CA ASP A 63 -4.47 8.60 8.64
C ASP A 63 -4.69 8.20 7.18
N ILE A 64 -5.93 7.84 6.83
CA ILE A 64 -6.30 7.59 5.42
C ILE A 64 -6.08 8.86 4.60
N ALA A 65 -6.57 10.01 5.08
CA ALA A 65 -6.43 11.28 4.38
C ALA A 65 -4.96 11.66 4.16
N ASN A 66 -4.11 11.49 5.17
CA ASN A 66 -2.67 11.75 5.06
C ASN A 66 -2.00 10.87 3.99
N ARG A 67 -2.35 9.58 3.91
CA ARG A 67 -1.83 8.67 2.87
C ARG A 67 -2.30 9.03 1.46
N LEU A 68 -3.45 9.68 1.35
CA LEU A 68 -4.06 10.08 0.08
C LEU A 68 -3.72 11.52 -0.34
N ASP A 69 -2.92 12.24 0.45
CA ASP A 69 -2.73 13.69 0.32
C ASP A 69 -4.08 14.42 0.22
N ALA A 70 -4.99 14.05 1.13
CA ALA A 70 -6.36 14.50 1.23
C ALA A 70 -6.62 15.14 2.60
N ARG A 71 -7.86 15.60 2.81
CA ARG A 71 -8.30 16.28 4.03
C ARG A 71 -9.54 15.62 4.58
N VAL A 72 -9.72 15.71 5.90
CA VAL A 72 -10.92 15.26 6.59
C VAL A 72 -11.79 16.47 6.90
N GLN A 73 -13.03 16.47 6.41
CA GLN A 73 -13.97 17.55 6.57
C GLN A 73 -15.33 17.06 7.07
N GLY A 74 -15.92 17.81 7.98
CA GLY A 74 -17.29 17.67 8.44
C GLY A 74 -18.35 18.10 7.44
N ASP A 75 -19.60 17.73 7.72
CA ASP A 75 -20.77 18.22 6.98
C ASP A 75 -21.02 19.73 7.21
N GLU A 76 -20.67 20.27 8.38
CA GLU A 76 -20.69 21.72 8.67
C GLU A 76 -19.44 22.47 8.18
N GLY A 77 -18.50 21.76 7.54
CA GLY A 77 -17.30 22.33 6.91
C GLY A 77 -16.09 22.44 7.84
N GLU A 78 -16.16 21.93 9.06
CA GLU A 78 -15.02 21.83 9.98
C GLU A 78 -13.95 20.88 9.46
N TYR A 79 -12.69 21.19 9.79
CA TYR A 79 -11.54 20.39 9.38
C TYR A 79 -10.96 19.63 10.56
N TYR A 80 -10.61 18.39 10.30
CA TYR A 80 -9.97 17.51 11.27
C TYR A 80 -8.53 17.24 10.84
N CYS A 81 -7.58 17.68 11.66
CA CYS A 81 -6.16 17.37 11.54
C CYS A 81 -5.66 16.80 12.87
N ASN A 82 -4.55 16.05 12.84
CA ASN A 82 -3.95 15.46 14.04
C ASN A 82 -2.76 16.25 14.59
N ASP A 83 -2.68 17.55 14.32
CA ASP A 83 -1.54 18.40 14.71
C ASP A 83 -1.30 18.46 16.23
N GLU A 84 -2.35 18.25 17.04
CA GLU A 84 -2.29 18.27 18.50
C GLU A 84 -2.44 16.88 19.14
N ASN A 85 -2.33 15.78 18.38
CA ASN A 85 -2.63 14.42 18.84
C ASN A 85 -4.02 14.29 19.48
N LYS A 86 -4.97 15.11 19.03
CA LYS A 86 -6.33 15.18 19.57
C LYS A 86 -7.11 13.88 19.34
N TYR A 87 -6.78 13.14 18.28
CA TYR A 87 -7.45 11.91 17.92
C TYR A 87 -6.54 10.72 18.17
N PRO A 88 -7.02 9.67 18.86
CA PRO A 88 -6.22 8.49 19.09
C PRO A 88 -5.85 7.86 17.76
N GLN A 89 -4.55 7.77 17.51
CA GLN A 89 -4.03 7.05 16.35
C GLN A 89 -4.42 5.56 16.48
N PRO A 90 -4.67 4.87 15.35
CA PRO A 90 -4.67 3.41 15.29
C PRO A 90 -3.48 2.82 16.05
N PRO A 91 -3.62 1.65 16.68
CA PRO A 91 -2.50 0.98 17.32
C PRO A 91 -1.29 0.89 16.38
N GLU A 92 -0.09 1.16 16.92
CA GLU A 92 1.17 1.32 16.17
C GLU A 92 1.57 0.12 15.29
N CYS A 93 0.85 -1.00 15.32
CA CYS A 93 1.03 -2.10 14.38
C CYS A 93 0.80 -1.71 12.90
N LEU A 94 0.36 -0.48 12.62
CA LEU A 94 0.06 0.05 11.28
C LEU A 94 0.87 1.29 10.89
N LYS A 95 1.87 1.70 11.67
CA LYS A 95 2.96 2.55 11.17
C LYS A 95 3.84 1.72 10.21
N GLN A 96 3.26 1.21 9.13
CA GLN A 96 4.04 0.96 7.94
C GLN A 96 4.29 2.34 7.35
N ASP A 97 5.53 2.80 7.52
CA ASP A 97 6.06 3.98 6.86
C ASP A 97 5.74 3.93 5.36
N PHE A 98 4.65 4.57 4.95
CA PHE A 98 4.55 5.13 3.60
C PHE A 98 5.24 6.49 3.59
N GLY A 99 6.43 6.55 4.20
CA GLY A 99 7.41 7.54 3.81
C GLY A 99 7.81 7.20 2.39
N VAL A 100 7.74 8.20 1.52
CA VAL A 100 8.62 8.26 0.36
C VAL A 100 10.04 8.20 0.91
N SER A 101 10.52 6.99 1.11
CA SER A 101 11.88 6.68 1.47
C SER A 101 12.24 5.64 0.44
N GLU A 102 13.21 5.98 -0.39
CA GLU A 102 14.04 5.04 -1.11
C GLU A 102 14.02 3.71 -0.37
N ILE A 103 13.54 2.65 -1.03
CA ILE A 103 13.62 1.31 -0.47
C ILE A 103 15.09 1.17 -0.08
N ASN A 104 15.39 1.22 1.21
CA ASN A 104 16.71 0.88 1.73
C ASN A 104 16.75 -0.64 1.65
N ILE A 105 16.83 -1.11 0.42
CA ILE A 105 17.19 -2.47 0.10
C ILE A 105 18.54 -2.62 0.77
N PRO A 106 18.75 -3.60 1.66
CA PRO A 106 20.08 -3.90 2.13
C PRO A 106 20.95 -4.03 0.88
N ASP A 107 21.99 -3.21 0.72
CA ASP A 107 22.87 -3.18 -0.47
C ASP A 107 23.19 -4.60 -0.98
N GLU A 108 23.28 -5.55 -0.06
CA GLU A 108 23.50 -6.97 -0.30
C GLU A 108 22.41 -7.66 -1.15
N GLN A 109 21.12 -7.40 -0.91
CA GLN A 109 20.03 -8.01 -1.69
C GLN A 109 19.95 -7.42 -3.10
N GLN A 110 20.17 -6.11 -3.24
CA GLN A 110 20.23 -5.47 -4.55
C GLN A 110 21.43 -5.98 -5.34
N ARG A 111 22.62 -6.01 -4.73
CA ARG A 111 23.82 -6.59 -5.36
C ARG A 111 23.62 -8.05 -5.75
N PHE A 112 22.93 -8.83 -4.92
CA PHE A 112 22.61 -10.21 -5.24
C PHE A 112 21.71 -10.29 -6.48
N ILE A 113 20.56 -9.60 -6.49
CA ILE A 113 19.63 -9.59 -7.63
C ILE A 113 20.30 -9.07 -8.90
N GLU A 114 21.16 -8.07 -8.81
CA GLU A 114 21.91 -7.52 -9.93
C GLU A 114 22.98 -8.50 -10.46
N SER A 115 23.63 -9.26 -9.57
CA SER A 115 24.62 -10.28 -9.93
C SER A 115 24.03 -11.53 -10.58
N ILE A 116 22.73 -11.78 -10.38
CA ILE A 116 22.03 -12.92 -10.93
C ILE A 116 21.73 -12.72 -12.42
N GLY A 117 22.11 -13.73 -13.21
CA GLY A 117 21.91 -13.83 -14.65
C GLY A 117 21.17 -15.10 -15.07
N VAL A 118 21.08 -15.28 -16.40
CA VAL A 118 20.49 -16.47 -17.00
C VAL A 118 21.37 -17.68 -16.72
N ASN A 119 20.73 -18.82 -16.40
CA ASN A 119 21.28 -20.10 -15.94
C ASN A 119 21.67 -20.19 -14.46
N ASP A 120 21.58 -19.10 -13.70
CA ASP A 120 21.81 -19.16 -12.25
C ASP A 120 20.69 -19.90 -11.52
N GLU A 121 21.06 -20.56 -10.43
CA GLU A 121 20.13 -21.27 -9.56
C GLU A 121 19.75 -20.42 -8.35
N ILE A 122 18.45 -20.41 -8.07
CA ILE A 122 17.89 -19.72 -6.92
C ILE A 122 17.02 -20.66 -6.09
N GLN A 123 17.03 -20.44 -4.78
CA GLN A 123 16.13 -21.08 -3.84
C GLN A 123 14.95 -20.15 -3.57
N HIS A 124 13.72 -20.65 -3.74
CA HIS A 124 12.50 -19.95 -3.36
C HIS A 124 11.76 -20.74 -2.27
N PRO A 125 11.31 -20.12 -1.16
CA PRO A 125 10.72 -20.83 -0.02
C PRO A 125 9.45 -21.61 -0.38
N LYS A 126 8.69 -21.11 -1.36
CA LYS A 126 7.44 -21.75 -1.82
C LYS A 126 7.62 -22.78 -2.93
N TYR A 127 8.68 -22.65 -3.74
CA TYR A 127 8.80 -23.38 -5.02
C TYR A 127 10.07 -24.23 -5.10
N GLY A 128 10.91 -24.21 -4.07
CA GLY A 128 12.16 -24.95 -4.05
C GLY A 128 13.25 -24.31 -4.90
N VAL A 129 14.17 -25.13 -5.36
CA VAL A 129 15.25 -24.73 -6.28
C VAL A 129 14.70 -24.55 -7.69
N GLY A 130 15.10 -23.47 -8.35
CA GLY A 130 14.80 -23.23 -9.75
C GLY A 130 15.93 -22.53 -10.48
N GLN A 131 16.00 -22.78 -11.78
CA GLN A 131 17.00 -22.19 -12.67
C GLN A 131 16.39 -21.03 -13.44
N ILE A 132 17.09 -19.90 -13.51
CA ILE A 132 16.66 -18.74 -14.29
C ILE A 132 16.90 -19.02 -15.76
N ILE A 133 15.84 -18.95 -16.55
CA ILE A 133 15.90 -19.16 -18.01
C ILE A 133 15.83 -17.84 -18.79
N GLU A 134 15.30 -16.78 -18.17
CA GLU A 134 15.17 -15.47 -18.79
C GLU A 134 15.15 -14.38 -17.71
N VAL A 135 15.75 -13.24 -18.02
CA VAL A 135 15.72 -12.03 -17.18
C VAL A 135 15.08 -10.92 -18.01
N LEU A 136 14.04 -10.29 -17.47
CA LEU A 136 13.31 -9.19 -18.10
C LEU A 136 13.37 -7.96 -17.20
N GLY A 137 13.23 -6.77 -17.80
CA GLY A 137 13.24 -5.52 -17.03
C GLY A 137 14.60 -5.15 -16.43
N ALA A 138 14.61 -4.08 -15.64
CA ALA A 138 15.79 -3.54 -14.96
C ALA A 138 15.37 -2.80 -13.68
N GLY A 139 16.31 -2.59 -12.76
CA GLY A 139 16.00 -1.92 -11.48
C GLY A 139 14.89 -2.66 -10.73
N ALA A 140 14.03 -1.94 -10.01
CA ALA A 140 12.94 -2.50 -9.20
C ALA A 140 11.95 -3.40 -9.97
N ASP A 141 11.84 -3.20 -11.30
CA ASP A 141 10.96 -3.98 -12.19
C ASP A 141 11.67 -5.19 -12.83
N LYS A 142 12.84 -5.59 -12.31
CA LYS A 142 13.55 -6.77 -12.80
C LYS A 142 12.72 -8.02 -12.51
N GLU A 143 12.43 -8.79 -13.55
CA GLU A 143 11.70 -10.03 -13.49
C GLU A 143 12.60 -11.22 -13.86
N PHE A 144 12.44 -12.32 -13.13
CA PHE A 144 13.06 -13.60 -13.42
C PHE A 144 12.01 -14.59 -13.90
N VAL A 145 12.28 -15.18 -15.06
CA VAL A 145 11.57 -16.37 -15.51
C VAL A 145 12.37 -17.57 -15.05
N VAL A 146 11.80 -18.37 -14.15
CA VAL A 146 12.47 -19.43 -13.41
C VAL A 146 11.79 -20.75 -13.70
N LYS A 147 12.57 -21.76 -14.07
CA LYS A 147 12.12 -23.14 -14.18
C LYS A 147 12.41 -23.86 -12.87
N PHE A 148 11.38 -24.17 -12.10
CA PHE A 148 11.51 -24.88 -10.83
C PHE A 148 11.57 -26.40 -11.02
N SER A 149 12.42 -27.07 -10.23
CA SER A 149 12.62 -28.52 -10.30
C SER A 149 11.46 -29.32 -9.71
N ASP A 150 10.67 -28.71 -8.81
CA ASP A 150 9.52 -29.34 -8.11
C ASP A 150 8.24 -29.42 -8.97
N GLY A 151 8.38 -29.84 -10.23
CA GLY A 151 7.23 -30.11 -11.12
C GLY A 151 7.28 -29.50 -12.51
N GLU A 152 8.47 -29.17 -13.03
CA GLU A 152 8.70 -28.64 -14.39
C GLU A 152 7.91 -27.35 -14.73
N ARG A 153 7.48 -26.58 -13.74
CA ARG A 153 6.72 -25.34 -13.98
C ARG A 153 7.64 -24.15 -14.12
N VAL A 154 7.46 -23.41 -15.22
CA VAL A 154 8.06 -22.10 -15.42
C VAL A 154 7.22 -21.05 -14.69
N LYS A 155 7.87 -20.15 -13.95
CA LYS A 155 7.23 -19.05 -13.22
C LYS A 155 7.95 -17.75 -13.47
N ARG A 156 7.17 -16.66 -13.54
CA ARG A 156 7.69 -15.30 -13.60
C ARG A 156 7.62 -14.68 -12.21
N LEU A 157 8.73 -14.13 -11.76
CA LEU A 157 8.91 -13.58 -10.42
C LEU A 157 9.47 -12.17 -10.52
N LEU A 158 8.87 -11.21 -9.83
CA LEU A 158 9.50 -9.91 -9.60
C LEU A 158 10.66 -10.11 -8.63
N ALA A 159 11.89 -9.93 -9.10
CA ALA A 159 13.10 -10.30 -8.39
C ALA A 159 13.22 -9.65 -7.01
N TYR A 160 12.73 -8.41 -6.88
CA TYR A 160 12.78 -7.61 -5.66
C TYR A 160 11.80 -8.08 -4.59
N TYR A 161 10.68 -8.65 -4.99
CA TYR A 161 9.60 -9.09 -4.08
C TYR A 161 9.56 -10.61 -3.91
N ALA A 162 10.22 -11.35 -4.79
CA ALA A 162 10.40 -12.77 -4.66
C ALA A 162 11.49 -13.01 -3.60
N ALA A 163 11.14 -13.65 -2.48
CA ALA A 163 12.08 -13.98 -1.40
C ALA A 163 13.08 -15.07 -1.83
N ILE A 164 13.92 -14.75 -2.81
CA ILE A 164 14.87 -15.64 -3.46
C ILE A 164 16.24 -15.56 -2.77
N GLN A 165 16.93 -16.69 -2.71
CA GLN A 165 18.26 -16.81 -2.12
C GLN A 165 19.19 -17.59 -3.06
N PRO A 166 20.51 -17.38 -3.00
CA PRO A 166 21.45 -18.22 -3.75
C PRO A 166 21.38 -19.65 -3.24
N VAL A 167 21.47 -20.62 -4.15
CA VAL A 167 21.71 -22.02 -3.78
C VAL A 167 23.18 -22.11 -3.35
N ARG A 168 23.42 -22.48 -2.08
CA ARG A 168 24.78 -22.72 -1.53
C ARG A 168 25.22 -24.15 -1.77
#